data_AF-A0A448TSR5-F1
#
_entry.id   AF-A0A448TSR5-F1
#
_cell.length_a   1.000
_cell.length_b   1.000
_cell.length_c   1.000
_cell.angle_alpha   90.00
_cell.angle_beta   90.00
_cell.angle_gamma   90.00
#
_symmetry.space_group_name_H-M   'P 1'
#
loop_
_entity.id
_entity.type
_entity.pdbx_description
1 polymer ?
#
loop_
_entity_poly.entity_id
_entity_poly.type
_entity_poly.pdbx_seq_one_letter_code
_entity_poly.pdbx_strand_id
1 'polypeptide(L)'
;MLNELSTKAYVTVTENVRSAVRSGIRAFAKDERGVTAIEYGLIAVAVAAMIIAVFYNKNGFIHKLEDRFGSLSSAISTATLSVTGASTSSTPA
;
A
#
# COMPACT_ATOMS: atom_id res chain seq x y z
N MET A 1 -6.70 -0.12 68.22
CA MET A 1 -7.09 -1.27 67.36
C MET A 1 -7.94 -0.82 66.16
N LEU A 2 -8.99 0.01 66.32
CA LEU A 2 -9.84 0.41 65.18
C LEU A 2 -9.21 1.44 64.21
N ASN A 3 -8.39 2.38 64.70
CA ASN A 3 -7.70 3.36 63.84
C ASN A 3 -6.69 2.77 62.85
N GLU A 4 -6.08 1.62 63.18
CA GLU A 4 -5.11 0.98 62.29
C GLU A 4 -5.81 0.22 61.16
N LEU A 5 -6.97 -0.39 61.44
CA LEU A 5 -7.76 -1.09 60.44
C LEU A 5 -8.34 -0.12 59.41
N SER A 6 -8.91 1.01 59.85
CA SER A 6 -9.46 2.02 58.96
C SER A 6 -8.37 2.67 58.09
N THR A 7 -7.19 2.91 58.67
CA THR A 7 -6.04 3.45 57.93
C THR A 7 -5.53 2.45 56.88
N LYS A 8 -5.36 1.17 57.22
CA LYS A 8 -4.94 0.14 56.26
C LYS A 8 -5.95 -0.06 55.14
N ALA A 9 -7.26 -0.06 55.44
CA ALA A 9 -8.30 -0.15 54.42
C ALA A 9 -8.24 1.04 53.45
N TYR A 10 -8.05 2.26 53.97
CA TYR A 10 -7.93 3.47 53.16
C TYR A 10 -6.67 3.48 52.28
N VAL A 11 -5.54 3.03 52.83
CA VAL A 11 -4.27 2.92 52.09
C VAL A 11 -4.37 1.89 50.97
N THR A 12 -4.91 0.70 51.23
CA THR A 12 -5.06 -0.36 50.21
C THR A 12 -5.95 0.10 49.05
N VAL A 13 -7.07 0.78 49.32
CA VAL A 13 -7.93 1.33 48.26
C VAL A 13 -7.17 2.35 47.41
N THR A 14 -6.41 3.24 48.06
CA THR A 14 -5.63 4.28 47.36
C THR A 14 -4.49 3.68 46.54
N GLU A 15 -3.80 2.67 47.05
CA GLU A 15 -2.72 1.97 46.35
C GLU A 15 -3.22 1.20 45.13
N ASN A 16 -4.39 0.57 45.24
CA ASN A 16 -5.03 -0.14 44.12
C ASN A 16 -5.40 0.83 42.99
N VAL A 17 -5.98 1.99 43.31
CA VAL A 17 -6.27 3.04 42.33
C VAL A 17 -4.98 3.56 41.69
N ARG A 18 -3.95 3.83 42.50
CA ARG A 18 -2.65 4.29 42.01
C ARG A 18 -1.95 3.27 41.11
N SER A 19 -2.12 1.99 41.41
CA SER A 19 -1.62 0.87 40.61
C SER A 19 -2.33 0.80 39.26
N ALA A 20 -3.67 0.86 39.27
CA ALA A 20 -4.51 0.83 38.07
C ALA A 20 -4.23 2.01 37.12
N VAL A 21 -4.05 3.22 37.66
CA VAL A 21 -3.70 4.40 36.84
C VAL A 21 -2.32 4.24 36.21
N ARG A 22 -1.31 3.78 36.98
CA ARG A 22 0.04 3.56 36.45
C ARG A 22 0.10 2.45 35.41
N SER A 23 -0.61 1.34 35.63
CA SER A 23 -0.66 0.24 34.65
C SER A 23 -1.37 0.67 33.37
N GLY A 24 -2.45 1.45 33.47
CA GLY A 24 -3.15 2.02 32.31
C GLY A 24 -2.26 2.92 31.46
N ILE A 25 -1.53 3.85 32.08
CA ILE A 25 -0.58 4.73 31.38
C ILE A 25 0.53 3.91 30.72
N ARG A 26 1.05 2.88 31.39
CA ARG A 26 2.12 2.05 30.86
C ARG A 26 1.65 1.09 29.76
N ALA A 27 0.39 0.67 29.79
CA ALA A 27 -0.23 -0.10 28.72
C ALA A 27 -0.47 0.78 27.50
N PHE A 28 -0.98 2.00 27.68
CA PHE A 28 -1.17 2.98 26.61
C PHE A 28 0.16 3.41 25.96
N ALA A 29 1.18 3.68 26.76
CA ALA A 29 2.51 4.01 26.25
C ALA A 29 3.20 2.85 25.51
N LYS A 30 2.74 1.62 25.73
CA LYS A 30 3.17 0.41 25.01
C LYS A 30 2.18 -0.02 23.93
N ASP A 31 1.13 0.75 23.72
CA ASP A 31 0.12 0.42 22.74
C ASP A 31 0.61 0.86 21.36
N GLU A 32 1.09 -0.11 20.58
CA GLU A 32 1.55 0.09 19.20
C GLU A 32 0.40 -0.08 18.18
N ARG A 33 -0.86 -0.11 18.64
CA ARG A 33 -2.04 -0.13 17.76
C ARG A 33 -2.25 1.23 17.09
N GLY A 34 -1.40 1.53 16.11
CA GLY A 34 -1.46 2.76 15.30
C GLY A 34 -0.16 3.09 14.59
N VAL A 35 0.96 2.63 15.17
CA VAL A 35 2.33 2.61 14.62
C VAL A 35 2.27 2.02 13.19
N THR A 36 1.57 0.90 13.04
CA THR A 36 1.33 0.23 11.74
C THR A 36 0.77 1.14 10.62
N ALA A 37 -0.14 2.07 10.87
CA ALA A 37 -0.76 2.83 9.78
C ALA A 37 0.19 3.89 9.17
N ILE A 38 0.99 4.56 10.00
CA ILE A 38 1.90 5.63 9.53
C ILE A 38 3.20 5.04 8.99
N GLU A 39 3.73 3.97 9.57
CA GLU A 39 4.96 3.36 9.05
C GLU A 39 4.72 2.54 7.79
N TYR A 40 3.64 1.74 7.72
CA TYR A 40 3.30 1.07 6.46
C TYR A 40 2.96 2.11 5.38
N GLY A 41 2.39 3.25 5.76
CA GLY A 41 2.21 4.39 4.86
C GLY A 41 3.54 4.88 4.27
N LEU A 42 4.55 5.13 5.09
CA LEU A 42 5.86 5.58 4.63
C LEU A 42 6.62 4.50 3.84
N ILE A 43 6.54 3.24 4.26
CA ILE A 43 7.14 2.10 3.55
C ILE A 43 6.50 1.94 2.17
N ALA A 44 5.17 2.09 2.06
CA ALA A 44 4.47 2.02 0.78
C ALA A 44 4.95 3.13 -0.19
N VAL A 45 5.15 4.35 0.30
CA VAL A 45 5.72 5.45 -0.49
C VAL A 45 7.13 5.12 -0.95
N ALA A 46 7.98 4.58 -0.07
CA ALA A 46 9.35 4.20 -0.40
C ALA A 46 9.42 3.09 -1.46
N VAL A 47 8.57 2.06 -1.33
CA VAL A 47 8.47 0.96 -2.30
C VAL A 47 7.96 1.47 -3.66
N ALA A 48 6.93 2.32 -3.67
CA ALA A 48 6.42 2.93 -4.89
C ALA A 48 7.51 3.76 -5.60
N ALA A 49 8.23 4.60 -4.87
CA ALA A 49 9.33 5.39 -5.40
C ALA A 49 10.46 4.52 -5.96
N MET A 50 10.81 3.42 -5.28
CA MET A 50 11.80 2.45 -5.75
C MET A 50 11.36 1.80 -7.07
N ILE A 51 10.12 1.34 -7.17
CA ILE A 51 9.58 0.75 -8.39
C ILE A 51 9.68 1.76 -9.54
N ILE A 52 9.22 2.99 -9.34
CA ILE A 52 9.30 4.04 -10.36
C ILE A 52 10.75 4.28 -10.77
N ALA A 53 11.68 4.40 -9.82
CA ALA A 53 13.08 4.67 -10.13
C ALA A 53 13.75 3.56 -10.96
N VAL A 54 13.47 2.29 -10.65
CA VAL A 54 14.06 1.14 -11.36
C VAL A 54 13.41 0.93 -12.72
N PHE A 55 12.09 1.04 -12.77
CA PHE A 55 11.31 0.56 -13.90
C PHE A 55 10.90 1.67 -14.88
N TYR A 56 10.73 2.91 -14.40
CA TYR A 56 10.32 4.07 -15.20
C TYR A 56 11.53 4.87 -15.70
N ASN A 57 12.33 4.24 -16.55
CA ASN A 57 13.44 4.87 -17.26
C ASN A 57 13.06 5.06 -18.74
N LYS A 58 13.48 6.16 -19.37
CA LYS A 58 13.25 6.47 -20.80
C LYS A 58 13.70 5.38 -21.76
N ASN A 59 14.60 4.48 -21.36
CA ASN A 59 14.99 3.30 -22.14
C ASN A 59 14.85 1.99 -21.34
N GLY A 60 14.05 2.04 -20.27
CA GLY A 60 13.83 0.96 -19.34
C GLY A 60 12.89 -0.13 -19.88
N PHE A 61 12.62 -1.10 -19.02
CA PHE A 61 11.80 -2.26 -19.35
C PHE A 61 10.38 -1.88 -19.80
N ILE A 62 9.69 -0.96 -19.10
CA ILE A 62 8.32 -0.55 -19.46
C ILE A 62 8.27 0.09 -20.83
N HIS A 63 9.20 0.98 -21.16
CA HIS A 63 9.18 1.66 -22.45
C HIS A 63 9.36 0.68 -23.61
N LYS A 64 10.26 -0.29 -23.47
CA LYS A 64 10.43 -1.37 -24.46
C LYS A 64 9.18 -2.24 -24.59
N LEU A 65 8.47 -2.48 -23.49
CA LEU A 65 7.24 -3.25 -23.51
C LEU A 65 6.12 -2.48 -24.24
N GLU A 66 5.99 -1.19 -23.95
CA GLU A 66 5.07 -0.26 -24.63
C GLU A 66 5.33 -0.24 -26.15
N ASP A 67 6.59 -0.09 -26.57
CA ASP A 67 6.97 -0.10 -28.00
C ASP A 67 6.55 -1.38 -28.72
N ARG A 68 6.72 -2.53 -28.06
CA ARG A 68 6.38 -3.84 -28.62
C ARG A 68 4.87 -4.03 -28.72
N PHE A 69 4.12 -3.61 -27.71
CA PHE A 69 2.66 -3.64 -27.77
C PHE A 69 2.10 -2.64 -28.80
N GLY A 70 2.70 -1.45 -28.94
CA GLY A 70 2.32 -0.48 -29.97
C GLY A 70 2.59 -1.01 -31.38
N SER A 71 3.73 -1.68 -31.58
CA SER A 71 4.06 -2.35 -32.84
C SER A 71 3.06 -3.47 -33.16
N LEU A 72 2.73 -4.30 -32.17
CA LEU A 72 1.75 -5.38 -32.31
C LEU A 72 0.36 -4.83 -32.64
N SER A 73 -0.09 -3.81 -31.91
CA SER A 73 -1.37 -3.13 -32.16
C SER A 73 -1.44 -2.59 -33.58
N SER A 74 -0.38 -1.92 -34.05
CA SER A 74 -0.29 -1.41 -35.42
C SER A 74 -0.38 -2.53 -36.45
N ALA A 75 0.35 -3.63 -36.25
CA ALA A 75 0.31 -4.78 -37.14
C ALA A 75 -1.09 -5.41 -37.23
N ILE A 76 -1.79 -5.53 -36.09
CA ILE A 76 -3.18 -6.02 -36.05
C ILE A 76 -4.10 -5.08 -36.81
N SER A 77 -4.02 -3.76 -36.58
CA SER A 77 -4.84 -2.77 -37.28
C SER A 77 -4.61 -2.79 -38.80
N THR A 78 -3.35 -2.86 -39.25
CA THR A 78 -3.03 -2.96 -40.68
C THR A 78 -3.53 -4.27 -41.29
N ALA A 79 -3.41 -5.40 -40.58
CA ALA A 79 -3.94 -6.68 -41.04
C ALA A 79 -5.46 -6.62 -41.21
N THR A 80 -6.18 -5.96 -40.30
CA THR A 80 -7.63 -5.75 -40.45
C THR A 80 -8.01 -4.83 -41.61
N LEU A 81 -7.21 -3.80 -41.91
CA LEU A 81 -7.43 -2.93 -43.08
C LEU A 81 -7.14 -3.64 -44.42
N SER A 82 -6.22 -4.62 -44.43
CA SER A 82 -5.83 -5.33 -45.65
C SER A 82 -6.90 -6.31 -46.16
N VAL A 83 -7.91 -6.64 -45.34
CA VAL A 83 -9.00 -7.57 -45.71
C VAL A 83 -10.12 -6.92 -46.54
N THR A 84 -10.19 -5.58 -46.62
CA THR A 84 -11.27 -4.89 -47.35
C THR A 84 -10.89 -4.48 -48.79
N GLY A 85 -9.65 -4.70 -49.24
CA GLY A 85 -9.17 -4.25 -50.57
C GLY A 85 -8.94 -5.32 -51.64
N ALA A 86 -9.10 -6.62 -51.34
CA ALA A 86 -8.66 -7.70 -52.21
C ALA A 86 -9.76 -8.31 -53.11
N SER A 87 -10.74 -7.51 -53.57
CA SER A 87 -11.81 -8.01 -54.44
C SER A 87 -12.27 -7.00 -55.48
N THR A 88 -11.40 -6.58 -56.41
CA THR A 88 -11.83 -6.14 -57.75
C THR A 88 -10.71 -6.40 -58.76
N SER A 89 -10.58 -7.64 -59.21
CA SER A 89 -10.02 -7.93 -60.53
C SER A 89 -11.18 -8.30 -61.46
N SER A 90 -11.96 -7.30 -61.85
CA SER A 90 -12.84 -7.43 -63.00
C SER A 90 -12.00 -7.27 -64.26
N THR A 91 -11.80 -8.36 -65.01
CA THR A 91 -11.33 -8.31 -66.40
C THR A 91 -12.51 -7.91 -67.28
N PRO A 92 -12.46 -6.77 -68.02
CA PRO A 92 -13.41 -6.51 -69.10
C PRO A 92 -12.73 -6.67 -70.48
N ALA A 93 -13.47 -7.34 -71.37
CA ALA A 93 -13.24 -7.54 -72.81
C ALA A 93 -12.20 -8.59 -73.21
#